data_AF-A0A1J3CL79-F1
#
_entry.id   AF-A0A1J3CL79-F1
#
_cell.length_a   1.000
_cell.length_b   1.000
_cell.length_c   1.000
_cell.angle_alpha   90.00
_cell.angle_beta   90.00
_cell.angle_gamma   90.00
#
_symmetry.space_group_name_H-M   'P 1'
#
loop_
_entity.id
_entity.type
_entity.pdbx_description
1 polymer ?
#
loop_
_entity_poly.entity_id
_entity_poly.type
_entity_poly.pdbx_seq_one_letter_code
_entity_poly.pdbx_strand_id
1 'polypeptide(L)'
;LKEVKNTRTIGPVLIHVVTEKGRGYPYAERADDKYHGVVKFDPATGKQFKSIGETQSYTTYFAEALIAEAEADKDVVAIHAAMGGGTGLNLFQCRFPTRCFDVGIAEQHAVT
;
A
#
# COMPACT_ATOMS: atom_id res chain seq x y z
N LEU A 1 -4.72 -4.45 30.79
CA LEU A 1 -4.36 -5.89 30.76
C LEU A 1 -4.70 -6.68 32.02
N LYS A 2 -4.95 -6.05 33.19
CA LYS A 2 -5.33 -6.77 34.42
C LYS A 2 -6.56 -7.67 34.25
N GLU A 3 -7.58 -7.21 33.53
CA GLU A 3 -8.79 -7.99 33.21
C GLU A 3 -8.49 -9.26 32.39
N VAL A 4 -7.63 -9.16 31.38
CA VAL A 4 -7.21 -10.33 30.59
C VAL A 4 -6.39 -11.30 31.44
N LYS A 5 -5.49 -10.79 32.30
CA LYS A 5 -4.69 -11.63 33.20
C LYS A 5 -5.55 -12.39 34.23
N ASN A 6 -6.68 -11.82 34.63
CA ASN A 6 -7.56 -12.37 35.66
C ASN A 6 -8.76 -13.13 35.06
N THR A 7 -8.82 -13.30 33.74
CA THR A 7 -9.94 -13.99 33.10
C THR A 7 -10.00 -15.45 33.54
N ARG A 8 -11.22 -15.95 33.78
CA ARG A 8 -11.48 -17.34 34.15
C ARG A 8 -11.59 -18.27 32.95
N THR A 9 -11.67 -17.71 31.74
CA THR A 9 -11.82 -18.48 30.50
C THR A 9 -10.48 -19.08 30.07
N ILE A 10 -10.49 -20.37 29.75
CA ILE A 10 -9.33 -21.09 29.19
C ILE A 10 -9.47 -21.04 27.65
N GLY A 11 -8.59 -20.32 26.97
CA GLY A 11 -8.62 -20.19 25.51
C GLY A 11 -7.87 -18.96 24.99
N PRO A 12 -7.71 -18.83 23.66
CA PRO A 12 -7.09 -17.67 23.05
C PRO A 12 -7.92 -16.40 23.30
N VAL A 13 -7.25 -15.30 23.64
CA VAL A 13 -7.88 -13.99 23.83
C VAL A 13 -7.36 -13.03 22.77
N LEU A 14 -8.28 -12.43 22.01
CA LEU A 14 -7.96 -11.32 21.11
C LEU A 14 -8.06 -9.99 21.85
N ILE A 15 -6.97 -9.23 21.88
CA ILE A 15 -6.97 -7.85 22.35
C ILE A 15 -6.89 -6.94 21.14
N HIS A 16 -8.00 -6.29 20.81
CA HIS A 16 -8.02 -5.31 19.72
C HIS A 16 -7.49 -3.97 20.24
N VAL A 17 -6.29 -3.58 19.80
CA VAL A 17 -5.66 -2.30 20.13
C VAL A 17 -5.72 -1.39 18.91
N VAL A 18 -6.16 -0.15 19.11
CA VAL A 18 -6.12 0.89 18.07
C VAL A 18 -4.80 1.65 18.19
N THR A 19 -4.07 1.73 17.09
CA THR A 19 -2.78 2.43 17.00
C THR A 19 -2.77 3.39 15.82
N GLU A 20 -1.90 4.40 15.88
CA GLU A 20 -1.65 5.30 14.76
C GLU A 20 -0.31 4.97 14.10
N LYS A 21 -0.33 4.63 12.81
CA LYS A 21 0.88 4.29 12.06
C LYS A 21 1.74 5.54 11.90
N GLY A 22 3.04 5.42 12.22
CA GLY A 22 3.99 6.53 12.20
C GLY A 22 4.02 7.40 13.47
N ARG A 23 3.18 7.09 14.48
CA ARG A 23 3.08 7.88 15.71
C ARG A 23 4.44 8.08 16.39
N GLY A 24 4.71 9.32 16.80
CA GLY A 24 5.97 9.73 17.42
C GLY A 24 7.02 10.23 16.42
N TYR A 25 6.74 10.16 15.12
CA TYR A 25 7.61 10.69 14.09
C TYR A 25 6.82 11.58 13.11
N PRO A 26 6.87 12.92 13.26
CA PRO A 26 6.00 13.85 12.53
C PRO A 26 6.07 13.75 11.01
N TYR A 27 7.20 13.30 10.45
CA TYR A 27 7.32 13.11 9.00
C TYR A 27 6.58 11.84 8.53
N ALA A 28 6.62 10.75 9.31
CA ALA A 28 5.79 9.57 9.03
C ALA A 28 4.31 9.85 9.25
N GLU A 29 3.93 10.57 10.31
CA GLU A 29 2.52 10.90 10.57
C GLU A 29 1.87 11.69 9.43
N ARG A 30 2.63 12.54 8.74
CA ARG A 30 2.15 13.37 7.62
C ARG A 30 2.22 12.68 6.25
N ALA A 31 3.04 11.64 6.10
CA ALA A 31 3.12 10.91 4.83
C ALA A 31 1.86 10.06 4.58
N ASP A 32 1.47 9.89 3.32
CA ASP A 32 0.27 9.12 2.97
C ASP A 32 0.43 7.63 3.32
N ASP A 33 1.61 7.07 3.06
CA ASP A 33 1.96 5.68 3.33
C ASP A 33 2.39 5.43 4.79
N LYS A 34 2.57 6.50 5.56
CA LYS A 34 3.14 6.52 6.91
C LYS A 34 4.53 5.89 6.98
N TYR A 35 5.37 6.16 5.98
CA TYR A 35 6.73 5.64 5.85
C TYR A 35 6.77 4.11 5.76
N HIS A 36 5.87 3.52 4.96
CA HIS A 36 5.86 2.08 4.74
C HIS A 36 6.93 1.69 3.73
N GLY A 37 8.06 1.18 4.21
CA GLY A 37 9.14 0.72 3.34
C GLY A 37 9.89 1.87 2.67
N VAL A 38 10.35 2.85 3.45
CA VAL A 38 11.15 3.97 2.94
C VAL A 38 12.60 3.60 2.69
N VAL A 39 13.22 4.28 1.71
CA VAL A 39 14.68 4.22 1.51
C VAL A 39 15.40 4.91 2.66
N LYS A 40 16.74 4.81 2.70
CA LYS A 40 17.57 5.55 3.66
C LYS A 40 17.16 7.02 3.71
N PHE A 41 16.98 7.56 4.90
CA PHE A 41 16.56 8.94 5.11
C PHE A 41 17.27 9.54 6.33
N ASP A 42 17.26 10.87 6.42
CA ASP A 42 17.72 11.60 7.60
C ASP A 42 16.58 11.70 8.64
N PRO A 43 16.73 11.09 9.84
CA PRO A 43 15.69 11.14 10.86
C PRO A 43 15.33 12.56 11.31
N ALA A 44 16.28 13.49 11.35
CA ALA A 44 16.04 14.85 11.84
C ALA A 44 15.13 15.65 10.89
N THR A 45 15.27 15.41 9.59
CA THR A 45 14.59 16.19 8.53
C THR A 45 13.52 15.41 7.78
N GLY A 46 13.46 14.09 7.92
CA GLY A 46 12.59 13.21 7.14
C GLY A 46 13.01 13.04 5.68
N LYS A 47 14.10 13.70 5.25
CA LYS A 47 14.54 13.70 3.85
C LYS A 47 15.04 12.31 3.43
N GLN A 48 14.36 11.72 2.46
CA GLN A 48 14.76 10.44 1.86
C GLN A 48 15.87 10.64 0.82
N PHE A 49 16.88 9.77 0.86
CA PHE A 49 17.99 9.73 -0.09
C PHE A 49 17.67 8.73 -1.20
N LYS A 50 16.86 9.17 -2.17
CA LYS A 50 16.53 8.36 -3.35
C LYS A 50 17.67 8.44 -4.37
N SER A 51 18.09 7.29 -4.90
CA SER A 51 18.97 7.24 -6.07
C SER A 51 18.18 7.66 -7.31
N ILE A 52 18.75 8.55 -8.12
CA ILE A 52 18.18 8.89 -9.43
C ILE A 52 18.70 7.84 -10.42
N GLY A 53 17.80 7.04 -10.99
CA GLY A 53 18.12 6.15 -12.10
C GLY A 53 18.15 6.90 -13.43
N GLU A 54 18.86 6.35 -14.41
CA GLU A 54 18.88 6.89 -15.79
C GLU A 54 17.54 6.71 -16.49
N THR A 55 16.75 5.72 -16.07
CA THR A 55 15.46 5.34 -16.65
C THR A 55 14.39 5.18 -15.56
N GLN A 56 13.14 5.02 -15.97
CA GLN A 56 12.03 4.80 -15.06
C GLN A 56 12.09 3.39 -14.44
N SER A 57 11.33 3.18 -13.36
CA SER A 57 11.20 1.85 -12.75
C SER A 57 10.36 0.92 -13.63
N TYR A 58 10.58 -0.40 -13.51
CA TYR A 58 9.70 -1.40 -14.14
C TYR A 58 8.23 -1.23 -13.73
N THR A 59 7.97 -0.85 -12.48
CA THR A 59 6.63 -0.54 -11.98
C THR A 59 5.98 0.59 -12.79
N THR A 60 6.74 1.63 -13.12
CA THR A 60 6.27 2.75 -13.95
C THR A 60 6.01 2.30 -15.38
N TYR A 61 6.97 1.60 -16.00
CA TYR A 61 6.79 1.08 -17.35
C TYR A 61 5.57 0.15 -17.48
N PHE A 62 5.38 -0.74 -16.51
CA PHE A 62 4.21 -1.63 -16.45
C PHE A 62 2.91 -0.85 -16.38
N ALA A 63 2.80 0.13 -15.48
CA ALA A 63 1.59 0.92 -15.30
C ALA A 63 1.26 1.75 -16.55
N GLU A 64 2.25 2.41 -17.16
CA GLU A 64 2.07 3.20 -18.38
C GLU A 64 1.63 2.32 -19.56
N ALA A 65 2.25 1.16 -19.75
CA ALA A 65 1.86 0.20 -20.78
C ALA A 65 0.44 -0.31 -20.58
N LEU A 66 0.08 -0.72 -19.35
CA LEU A 66 -1.26 -1.20 -19.04
C LEU A 66 -2.33 -0.11 -19.24
N ILE A 67 -2.02 1.15 -18.92
CA ILE A 67 -2.92 2.28 -19.19
C ILE A 67 -3.12 2.45 -20.69
N ALA A 68 -2.06 2.39 -21.50
CA ALA A 68 -2.17 2.51 -22.95
C ALA A 68 -3.05 1.41 -23.55
N GLU A 69 -2.89 0.16 -23.12
CA GLU A 69 -3.76 -0.95 -23.55
C GLU A 69 -5.23 -0.71 -23.14
N ALA A 70 -5.47 -0.22 -21.92
CA ALA A 70 -6.82 0.07 -21.44
C ALA A 70 -7.47 1.33 -22.05
N GLU A 71 -6.69 2.23 -22.66
CA GLU A 71 -7.22 3.34 -23.47
C GLU A 71 -7.75 2.83 -24.81
N ALA A 72 -7.10 1.82 -25.40
CA ALA A 72 -7.51 1.19 -26.64
C ALA A 72 -8.66 0.18 -26.42
N ASP A 73 -8.68 -0.52 -25.29
CA ASP A 73 -9.67 -1.55 -24.97
C ASP A 73 -10.44 -1.25 -23.66
N LYS A 74 -11.76 -1.09 -23.79
CA LYS A 74 -12.66 -0.84 -22.67
C LYS A 74 -12.80 -2.02 -21.72
N ASP A 75 -12.50 -3.24 -22.17
CA ASP A 75 -12.69 -4.48 -21.41
C ASP A 75 -11.49 -4.80 -20.50
N VAL A 76 -10.37 -4.09 -20.65
CA VAL A 76 -9.21 -4.20 -19.74
C VAL A 76 -9.55 -3.58 -18.38
N VAL A 77 -9.33 -4.35 -17.32
CA VAL A 77 -9.46 -3.96 -15.92
C VAL A 77 -8.19 -4.32 -15.15
N ALA A 78 -7.94 -3.63 -14.04
CA ALA A 78 -6.84 -3.91 -13.13
C ALA A 78 -7.36 -4.43 -11.79
N ILE A 79 -6.68 -5.42 -11.21
CA ILE A 79 -6.97 -5.96 -9.87
C ILE A 79 -5.66 -5.99 -9.09
N HIS A 80 -5.68 -5.55 -7.83
CA HIS A 80 -4.53 -5.67 -6.93
C HIS A 80 -4.95 -6.08 -5.52
N ALA A 81 -4.01 -6.69 -4.79
CA ALA A 81 -4.22 -7.13 -3.42
C ALA A 81 -3.53 -6.17 -2.42
N ALA A 82 -4.13 -5.01 -2.14
CA ALA A 82 -3.57 -3.93 -1.30
C ALA A 82 -2.22 -3.36 -1.77
N MET A 83 -1.86 -3.59 -3.04
CA MET A 83 -0.53 -3.27 -3.59
C MET A 83 -0.55 -2.16 -4.65
N GLY A 84 -1.53 -1.24 -4.62
CA GLY A 84 -1.70 -0.19 -5.64
C GLY A 84 -0.45 0.66 -5.87
N GLY A 85 0.23 1.12 -4.80
CA GLY A 85 1.47 1.89 -4.92
C GLY A 85 2.68 1.05 -5.34
N GLY A 86 2.80 -0.17 -4.82
CA GLY A 86 3.94 -1.07 -5.13
C GLY A 86 3.91 -1.62 -6.55
N THR A 87 2.72 -1.77 -7.13
CA THR A 87 2.50 -2.26 -8.50
C THR A 87 2.29 -1.14 -9.53
N GLY A 88 2.12 0.11 -9.08
CA GLY A 88 1.81 1.24 -9.95
C GLY A 88 0.34 1.28 -10.40
N LEU A 89 -0.50 0.35 -9.95
CA LEU A 89 -1.92 0.30 -10.28
C LEU A 89 -2.74 1.43 -9.65
N ASN A 90 -2.16 2.20 -8.71
CA ASN A 90 -2.71 3.49 -8.30
C ASN A 90 -2.77 4.49 -9.47
N LEU A 91 -1.81 4.46 -10.41
CA LEU A 91 -1.85 5.30 -11.61
C LEU A 91 -3.00 4.87 -12.53
N PHE A 92 -3.18 3.56 -12.71
CA PHE A 92 -4.31 3.00 -13.47
C PHE A 92 -5.65 3.39 -12.82
N GLN A 93 -5.76 3.29 -11.48
CA GLN A 93 -6.96 3.69 -10.73
C GLN A 93 -7.28 5.17 -10.90
N CYS A 94 -6.27 6.06 -10.88
CA CYS A 94 -6.48 7.49 -11.13
C CYS A 94 -7.05 7.75 -12.53
N ARG A 95 -6.64 6.98 -13.54
CA ARG A 95 -7.12 7.12 -14.93
C ARG A 95 -8.48 6.46 -15.14
N PHE A 96 -8.70 5.29 -14.56
CA PHE A 96 -9.88 4.44 -14.74
C PHE A 96 -10.45 3.98 -13.38
N PRO A 97 -11.07 4.88 -12.60
CA PRO A 97 -11.49 4.59 -11.22
C PRO A 97 -12.56 3.49 -11.13
N THR A 98 -13.33 3.27 -12.19
CA THR A 98 -14.36 2.21 -12.27
C THR A 98 -13.84 0.87 -12.78
N ARG A 99 -12.55 0.77 -13.15
CA ARG A 99 -11.92 -0.43 -13.73
C ARG A 99 -10.69 -0.89 -12.94
N CYS A 100 -10.50 -0.41 -11.71
CA CYS A 100 -9.42 -0.85 -10.83
C CYS A 100 -10.01 -1.33 -9.51
N PHE A 101 -9.67 -2.54 -9.09
CA PHE A 101 -10.23 -3.19 -7.91
C PHE A 101 -9.14 -3.55 -6.90
N ASP A 102 -9.31 -3.12 -5.66
CA ASP A 102 -8.49 -3.55 -4.53
C ASP A 102 -9.23 -4.63 -3.73
N VAL A 103 -8.68 -5.84 -3.71
CA VAL A 103 -9.25 -6.96 -2.94
C VAL A 103 -8.72 -7.04 -1.50
N GLY A 104 -7.91 -6.06 -1.07
CA GLY A 104 -7.20 -6.13 0.21
C GLY A 104 -6.08 -7.18 0.16
N ILE A 105 -5.63 -7.69 1.31
CA ILE A 105 -4.56 -8.71 1.36
C ILE A 105 -5.17 -10.10 1.10
N ALA A 106 -5.66 -10.32 -0.13
CA ALA A 106 -6.39 -11.52 -0.54
C ALA A 106 -6.06 -11.92 -1.98
N GLU A 107 -4.80 -12.28 -2.24
CA GLU A 107 -4.30 -12.66 -3.57
C GLU A 107 -5.07 -13.83 -4.18
N GLN A 108 -5.55 -14.77 -3.36
CA GLN A 108 -6.39 -15.88 -3.83
C GLN A 108 -7.69 -15.37 -4.47
N HIS A 109 -8.33 -14.37 -3.85
CA HIS A 109 -9.55 -13.77 -4.38
C HIS A 109 -9.29 -12.93 -5.62
N ALA A 110 -8.11 -12.30 -5.73
CA ALA A 110 -7.74 -11.53 -6.92
C ALA A 110 -7.72 -12.36 -8.22
N VAL A 111 -7.49 -13.68 -8.10
CA VAL A 111 -7.30 -14.59 -9.24
C VAL A 111 -8.58 -15.33 -9.63
N THR A 112 -9.55 -15.45 -8.72
CA THR A 112 -10.82 -16.17 -8.92
C THR A 112 -11.89 -15.29 -9.55
#